data_AF-A0A932JFC0-F1
#
_entry.id   AF-A0A932JFC0-F1
#
_cell.length_a   1.000
_cell.length_b   1.000
_cell.length_c   1.000
_cell.angle_alpha   90.00
_cell.angle_beta   90.00
_cell.angle_gamma   90.00
#
_symmetry.space_group_name_H-M   'P 1'
#
loop_
_entity.id
_entity.type
_entity.pdbx_description
1 polymer ?
#
loop_
_entity_poly.entity_id
_entity_poly.type
_entity_poly.pdbx_seq_one_letter_code
_entity_poly.pdbx_strand_id
1 'polypeptide(L)' 'MRCIMNAVEFRAKVKNGMIEIPQEYKEHFKSLVRVILLADDSQASGVNLIDQLLANPLRVKGFQPLKREAVYVR' A
#
# COMPACT_ATOMS: atom_id res chain seq x y z
N MET A 1 26.02 9.13 23.85
CA MET A 1 24.73 9.85 23.93
C MET A 1 23.71 9.05 23.13
N ARG A 2 22.74 8.38 23.76
CA ARG A 2 21.68 7.62 23.04
C ARG A 2 20.53 8.59 22.77
N CYS A 3 20.22 8.87 21.51
CA CYS A 3 18.95 9.50 21.14
C CYS A 3 17.88 8.41 21.05
N ILE A 4 16.87 8.50 21.90
CA ILE A 4 15.67 7.67 21.81
C ILE A 4 14.79 8.31 20.74
N MET A 5 14.55 7.61 19.62
CA MET A 5 13.61 8.04 18.58
C MET A 5 12.22 7.49 18.91
N ASN A 6 11.27 8.37 19.13
CA ASN A 6 9.86 8.02 19.29
C ASN A 6 9.14 8.26 17.96
N ALA A 7 8.51 7.22 17.41
CA ALA A 7 7.71 7.30 16.19
C ALA A 7 6.25 7.07 16.53
N VAL A 8 5.36 7.88 15.95
CA VAL A 8 3.91 7.75 16.07
C VAL A 8 3.33 7.72 14.67
N GLU A 9 2.47 6.73 14.41
CA GLU A 9 1.69 6.66 13.19
C GLU A 9 0.27 7.15 13.48
N PHE A 10 -0.22 8.10 12.69
CA PHE A 10 -1.60 8.57 12.76
C PHE A 10 -2.12 8.88 11.36
N ARG A 11 -3.44 8.79 11.19
CA ARG A 11 -4.13 9.19 9.96
C ARG A 11 -4.71 10.59 10.14
N ALA A 12 -4.41 11.48 9.21
CA ALA A 12 -4.93 12.85 9.20
C ALA A 12 -5.38 13.23 7.79
N LYS A 13 -6.41 14.10 7.72
CA LYS A 13 -6.83 14.70 6.46
C LYS A 13 -5.89 15.85 6.12
N VAL A 14 -5.44 15.90 4.86
CA VAL A 14 -4.74 17.08 4.34
C VAL A 14 -5.77 18.18 4.10
N LYS A 15 -5.61 19.34 4.74
CA LYS A 15 -6.45 20.53 4.53
C LYS A 15 -5.57 21.66 4.03
N ASN A 16 -5.85 22.19 2.83
CA ASN A 16 -5.08 23.27 2.22
C ASN A 16 -3.56 22.99 2.15
N GLY A 17 -3.18 21.73 1.88
CA GLY A 17 -1.77 21.31 1.84
C GLY A 17 -1.10 21.15 3.21
N MET A 18 -1.85 21.30 4.31
CA MET A 18 -1.34 21.14 5.68
C MET A 18 -1.86 19.85 6.32
N ILE A 19 -0.97 19.19 7.07
CA ILE A 19 -1.30 18.09 7.98
C ILE A 19 -1.08 18.62 9.39
N GLU A 20 -2.15 18.61 10.19
CA GLU A 20 -2.09 19.02 11.59
C GLU A 20 -1.73 17.81 12.46
N ILE A 21 -0.73 17.98 13.35
CA ILE A 21 -0.41 17.00 14.38
C ILE A 21 -1.55 17.00 15.42
N PRO A 22 -2.21 15.85 15.68
CA PRO A 22 -3.25 15.73 16.70
C PRO A 22 -2.78 16.23 18.06
N GLN A 23 -3.70 16.82 18.83
CA GLN A 23 -3.38 17.49 20.11
C GLN A 23 -2.68 16.56 21.11
N GLU A 24 -3.05 15.27 21.12
CA GLU A 24 -2.44 14.22 21.94
C GLU A 24 -0.93 14.04 21.70
N TYR A 25 -0.42 14.42 20.53
CA TYR A 25 0.99 14.28 20.17
C TYR A 25 1.77 15.59 20.21
N LYS A 26 1.10 16.76 20.31
CA LYS A 26 1.75 18.08 20.25
C LYS A 26 2.85 18.25 21.30
N GLU A 27 2.66 17.72 22.50
CA GLU A 27 3.64 17.82 23.58
C GLU A 27 4.92 17.00 23.32
N HIS A 28 4.82 15.94 22.51
CA HIS A 28 5.93 15.02 22.22
C HIS A 28 6.76 15.45 21.00
N PHE A 29 6.23 16.32 20.13
CA PHE A 29 6.83 16.70 18.85
C PHE A 29 7.03 18.22 18.72
N LYS A 30 7.76 18.82 19.68
CA LYS A 30 7.96 20.29 19.77
C LYS A 30 9.11 20.85 18.90
N SER A 31 9.89 20.00 18.22
CA SER A 31 11.09 20.42 17.49
C SER A 31 11.16 19.77 16.10
N LEU A 32 12.36 19.58 15.55
CA LEU A 32 12.58 19.00 14.24
C LEU A 32 12.05 17.56 14.18
N VAL A 33 11.08 17.29 13.31
CA VAL A 33 10.49 15.97 13.11
C VAL A 33 10.83 15.42 11.73
N ARG A 34 11.02 14.10 11.67
CA ARG A 34 11.09 13.36 10.40
C ARG A 34 9.67 12.94 10.02
N VAL A 35 9.19 13.38 8.86
CA VAL A 35 7.84 13.06 8.36
C VAL A 35 7.94 11.99 7.27
N ILE A 36 7.07 10.98 7.33
CA ILE A 36 6.87 9.99 6.27
C ILE A 36 5.42 10.09 5.84
N LEU A 37 5.18 10.39 4.56
CA LEU A 37 3.84 10.48 4.00
C LEU A 37 3.54 9.21 3.22
N LEU A 38 2.47 8.52 3.59
CA LEU A 38 1.91 7.39 2.88
C LEU A 38 0.53 7.81 2.39
N ALA A 39 0.36 7.88 1.08
CA ALA A 39 -0.94 8.13 0.47
C ALA A 39 -1.68 6.80 0.32
N ASP A 40 -2.97 6.80 0.67
CA ASP A 40 -3.83 5.65 0.38
C ASP A 40 -4.19 5.71 -1.11
N ASP A 41 -3.52 4.90 -1.91
CA ASP A 41 -3.79 4.73 -3.34
C ASP A 41 -5.07 3.89 -3.58
N SER A 42 -6.07 4.01 -2.70
CA SER A 42 -7.38 3.37 -2.90
C SER A 42 -8.12 3.91 -4.14
N GLN A 43 -7.61 4.97 -4.78
CA GLN A 43 -8.02 5.43 -6.12
C GLN A 43 -7.20 4.80 -7.27
N ALA A 44 -6.07 4.15 -6.97
CA ALA A 44 -5.37 3.27 -7.90
C ALA A 44 -6.00 1.87 -7.96
N SER A 45 -7.30 1.74 -7.65
CA SER A 45 -8.13 0.61 -8.10
C SER A 45 -8.42 0.70 -9.61
N GLY A 46 -7.46 1.20 -10.39
CA GLY A 46 -7.44 0.93 -11.82
C GLY A 46 -7.29 -0.58 -11.98
N VAL A 47 -8.13 -1.17 -12.83
CA VAL A 47 -8.13 -2.61 -13.18
C VAL A 47 -6.68 -3.08 -13.30
N ASN A 48 -6.22 -3.83 -12.31
CA ASN A 48 -4.81 -4.21 -12.25
C ASN A 48 -4.53 -5.24 -13.36
N LEU A 49 -3.27 -5.50 -13.69
CA LEU A 49 -2.94 -6.43 -14.78
C LEU A 49 -3.54 -7.82 -14.54
N ILE A 50 -3.64 -8.27 -13.28
CA ILE A 50 -4.26 -9.56 -12.93
C ILE A 50 -5.76 -9.52 -13.28
N ASP A 51 -6.48 -8.47 -12.91
CA ASP A 51 -7.90 -8.27 -13.22
C ASP A 51 -8.14 -8.26 -14.74
N GLN A 52 -7.25 -7.60 -15.49
CA GLN A 52 -7.32 -7.57 -16.96
C GLN A 52 -7.13 -8.96 -17.56
N LEU A 53 -6.19 -9.75 -17.05
CA LEU A 53 -5.88 -11.10 -17.53
C LEU A 53 -6.96 -12.12 -17.14
N LEU A 54 -7.61 -11.94 -15.99
CA LEU A 54 -8.76 -12.75 -15.60
C LEU A 54 -9.97 -12.49 -16.51
N ALA A 55 -10.22 -11.22 -16.87
CA ALA A 55 -11.29 -10.85 -17.79
C ALA A 55 -10.96 -11.20 -19.26
N ASN A 56 -9.70 -11.03 -19.67
CA ASN A 56 -9.21 -11.30 -21.02
C ASN A 56 -7.92 -12.13 -20.97
N PRO A 57 -8.03 -13.46 -20.87
CA PRO A 57 -6.86 -14.34 -20.85
C PRO A 57 -6.02 -14.22 -22.12
N LEU A 58 -4.70 -14.25 -21.96
CA LEU A 58 -3.77 -14.26 -23.09
C LEU A 58 -3.95 -15.53 -23.93
N ARG A 59 -4.25 -15.35 -25.22
CA ARG A 59 -4.36 -16.43 -26.19
C ARG A 59 -3.00 -16.71 -26.81
N VAL A 60 -2.22 -17.56 -26.16
CA VAL A 60 -0.93 -18.03 -26.70
C VAL A 60 -1.15 -19.25 -27.57
N LYS A 61 -0.59 -19.26 -28.79
CA LYS A 61 -0.66 -20.42 -29.69
C LYS A 61 -0.02 -21.64 -29.02
N GLY A 62 -0.72 -22.76 -28.99
CA GLY A 62 -0.25 -24.01 -28.37
C GLY A 62 -0.35 -24.06 -26.84
N PHE A 63 -0.99 -23.08 -26.19
CA PHE A 63 -1.24 -23.14 -24.76
C PHE A 63 -2.23 -24.27 -24.43
N GLN A 64 -1.76 -25.27 -23.69
CA GLN A 64 -2.58 -26.35 -23.17
C GLN A 64 -2.60 -26.23 -21.64
N PRO A 65 -3.73 -25.79 -21.03
CA PRO A 65 -3.82 -25.73 -19.58
C PRO A 65 -3.70 -27.15 -19.01
N LEU A 66 -2.89 -27.28 -17.96
CA LEU A 66 -2.78 -28.53 -17.24
C LEU A 66 -4.13 -28.91 -16.65
N LYS A 67 -4.57 -30.14 -16.91
CA LYS A 67 -5.77 -30.68 -16.30
C LYS A 67 -5.52 -30.90 -14.81
N ARG A 68 -6.54 -30.72 -13.98
CA ARG A 68 -6.43 -30.78 -12.51
C ARG A 68 -5.84 -32.11 -12.02
N GLU A 69 -6.14 -33.18 -12.75
CA GLU A 69 -5.71 -34.54 -12.50
C GLU A 69 -4.21 -34.74 -12.76
N ALA A 70 -3.61 -33.95 -13.66
CA ALA A 70 -2.18 -33.98 -13.97
C ALA A 70 -1.30 -33.29 -12.92
N VAL A 71 -1.89 -32.48 -12.03
CA VAL A 71 -1.18 -31.75 -10.95
C VAL A 71 -0.93 -32.66 -9.73
N TYR A 72 -1.63 -33.79 -9.64
CA TYR A 72 -1.61 -34.65 -8.44
C TYR A 72 -0.65 -35.83 -8.52
N VAL A 73 0.37 -35.77 -9.38
CA VAL A 73 1.44 -36.78 -9.44
C VAL A 73 2.38 -36.53 -8.26
N ARG A 74 2.23 -37.33 -7.20
CA ARG A 74 3.24 -37.55 -6.17
C ARG A 74 4.07 -38.77 -6.53
#